data_AF-A0A951R0Y0-F1
#
_entry.id   AF-A0A951R0Y0-F1
#
_cell.length_a   1.000
_cell.length_b   1.000
_cell.length_c   1.000
_cell.angle_alpha   90.00
_cell.angle_beta   90.00
_cell.angle_gamma   90.00
#
_symmetry.space_group_name_H-M   'P 1'
#
loop_
_entity.id
_entity.type
_entity.pdbx_description
1 polymer ?
#
loop_
_entity_poly.entity_id
_entity_poly.type
_entity_poly.pdbx_seq_one_letter_code
_entity_poly.pdbx_strand_id
1 'polypeptide(L)'
;MDKIYDFFYKMGISSILKQNALNNRELAYLTIIILGIIIIIISNKDKKGLLSAFVNILKIIFCKKIFGTIILLFIWVVLNCYILRKINIWNFSLVKSTLLWFITVGVFTAFKIVCMDKRKIEQYLKSILVNSVKITIFLDFIQNTYIFNFWIELAIGIFCVFIGLVQVVAEISKDKIKLQKGIDKIFMLIGLIWGATLIFKMITQPKALIDSNNLIEFISNIILTISMILPTYILGIYAGYENIFRRLKFRGNIDKSTKRYIRLKIILYAKIDPKKLDFRIYQKIFWLSDKKEIKNAFKDLKNGVTSISNKVV
;
A
#
# COMPACT_ATOMS: atom_id res chain seq x y z
N MET A 1 26.08 16.75 18.64
CA MET A 1 24.64 16.51 18.92
C MET A 1 23.93 17.82 19.26
N ASP A 2 24.54 18.71 20.04
CA ASP A 2 23.89 19.91 20.59
C ASP A 2 23.31 20.90 19.56
N LYS A 3 24.00 21.17 18.44
CA LYS A 3 23.48 22.09 17.41
C LYS A 3 22.21 21.59 16.69
N ILE A 4 22.02 20.27 16.63
CA ILE A 4 20.84 19.66 15.98
C ILE A 4 19.66 19.68 16.94
N TYR A 5 19.88 19.33 18.21
CA TYR A 5 18.87 19.51 19.25
C TYR A 5 18.43 20.97 19.35
N ASP A 6 19.36 21.93 19.24
CA ASP A 6 19.05 23.36 19.24
C ASP A 6 18.21 23.80 18.03
N PHE A 7 18.46 23.23 16.84
CA PHE A 7 17.65 23.48 15.64
C PHE A 7 16.19 23.02 15.83
N PHE A 8 15.97 21.80 16.31
CA PHE A 8 14.62 21.29 16.55
C PHE A 8 13.94 21.92 17.78
N TYR A 9 14.72 22.33 18.79
CA TYR A 9 14.24 23.09 19.94
C TYR A 9 13.63 24.43 19.49
N LYS A 10 14.32 25.13 18.57
CA LYS A 10 13.82 26.37 17.95
C LYS A 10 12.55 26.18 17.11
N MET A 11 12.29 24.98 16.57
CA MET A 11 11.04 24.66 15.86
C MET A 11 9.86 24.32 16.80
N GLY A 12 10.03 24.38 18.13
CA GLY A 12 8.95 24.06 19.07
C GLY A 12 8.64 22.56 19.20
N ILE A 13 9.49 21.69 18.64
CA ILE A 13 9.35 20.23 18.66
C ILE A 13 10.06 19.63 19.90
N SER A 14 10.47 20.47 20.85
CA SER A 14 11.27 20.09 22.02
C SER A 14 10.59 19.04 22.92
N SER A 15 9.26 18.98 22.94
CA SER A 15 8.50 17.97 23.68
C SER A 15 8.64 16.56 23.09
N ILE A 16 8.83 16.43 21.77
CA ILE A 16 9.00 15.14 21.07
C ILE A 16 10.45 14.63 21.23
N LEU A 17 11.41 15.54 21.41
CA LEU A 17 12.84 15.20 21.54
C LEU A 17 13.32 14.98 22.98
N LYS A 18 12.58 15.47 23.98
CA LYS A 18 12.95 15.37 25.41
C LYS A 18 12.87 13.95 25.99
N GLN A 19 12.20 13.03 25.31
CA GLN A 19 12.35 11.61 25.59
C GLN A 19 13.21 11.05 24.46
N ASN A 20 14.18 10.17 24.76
CA ASN A 20 14.93 9.37 23.78
C ASN A 20 14.02 8.40 22.97
N ALA A 21 12.80 8.82 22.62
CA ALA A 21 11.77 8.07 21.93
C ALA A 21 12.09 7.86 20.45
N LEU A 22 12.92 8.73 19.87
CA LEU A 22 13.33 8.69 18.47
C LEU A 22 14.80 8.30 18.34
N ASN A 23 15.07 7.27 17.54
CA ASN A 23 16.44 6.86 17.23
C ASN A 23 17.05 7.71 16.08
N ASN A 24 18.35 7.58 15.82
CA ASN A 24 19.04 8.35 14.77
C ASN A 24 18.39 8.20 13.38
N ARG A 25 17.80 7.03 13.09
CA ARG A 25 17.14 6.74 11.83
C ARG A 25 15.82 7.51 11.70
N GLU A 26 14.99 7.47 12.74
CA GLU A 26 13.74 8.22 12.78
C GLU A 26 14.01 9.72 12.71
N LEU A 27 15.06 10.19 13.36
CA LEU A 27 15.50 11.59 13.31
C LEU A 27 15.99 11.96 11.90
N ALA A 28 16.72 11.08 11.21
CA ALA A 28 17.12 11.28 9.82
C ALA A 28 15.92 11.35 8.87
N TYR A 29 14.94 10.43 9.01
CA TYR A 29 13.73 10.43 8.19
C TYR A 29 12.88 11.68 8.41
N LEU A 30 12.70 12.11 9.68
CA LEU A 30 12.03 13.37 10.00
C LEU A 30 12.75 14.57 9.37
N THR A 31 14.08 14.60 9.44
CA THR A 31 14.89 15.66 8.83
C THR A 31 14.64 15.74 7.31
N ILE A 32 14.66 14.60 6.62
CA ILE A 32 14.40 14.52 5.18
C ILE A 32 12.99 14.99 4.83
N ILE A 33 11.97 14.56 5.59
CA ILE A 33 10.58 14.98 5.38
C ILE A 33 10.44 16.49 5.53
N ILE A 34 11.01 17.07 6.60
CA ILE A 34 10.98 18.51 6.85
C ILE A 34 11.70 19.27 5.74
N LEU A 35 12.89 18.83 5.34
CA LEU A 35 13.62 19.43 4.22
C LEU A 35 12.82 19.36 2.91
N GLY A 36 12.18 18.23 2.62
CA GLY A 36 11.32 18.07 1.45
C GLY A 36 10.14 19.05 1.46
N ILE A 37 9.46 19.20 2.61
CA ILE A 37 8.37 20.17 2.78
C ILE A 37 8.88 21.61 2.58
N ILE A 38 10.03 21.95 3.16
CA ILE A 38 10.64 23.27 3.01
C ILE A 38 10.97 23.56 1.54
N ILE A 39 11.59 22.61 0.83
CA ILE A 39 11.90 22.74 -0.60
C ILE A 39 10.63 22.97 -1.41
N ILE A 40 9.57 22.21 -1.13
CA ILE A 40 8.26 22.38 -1.79
C ILE A 40 7.66 23.77 -1.55
N ILE A 41 7.74 24.28 -0.32
CA ILE A 41 7.21 25.61 0.04
C ILE A 41 8.02 26.74 -0.61
N ILE A 42 9.35 26.61 -0.67
CA ILE A 42 10.24 27.62 -1.27
C ILE A 42 10.11 27.63 -2.80
N SER A 43 10.05 26.44 -3.42
CA SER A 43 10.08 26.30 -4.88
C SER A 43 8.75 26.72 -5.53
N ASN A 44 7.64 26.68 -4.78
CA ASN A 44 6.33 26.97 -5.31
C ASN A 44 5.94 28.44 -5.09
N LYS A 45 5.79 29.19 -6.19
CA LYS A 45 5.42 30.61 -6.15
C LYS A 45 3.96 30.82 -5.70
N ASP A 46 3.09 29.85 -5.92
CA ASP A 46 1.68 29.90 -5.50
C ASP A 46 1.45 29.19 -4.16
N LYS A 47 1.78 29.88 -3.07
CA LYS A 47 1.61 29.38 -1.70
C LYS A 47 0.14 29.12 -1.33
N LYS A 48 -0.79 29.92 -1.88
CA LYS A 48 -2.23 29.75 -1.64
C LYS A 48 -2.75 28.51 -2.36
N GLY A 49 -2.33 28.30 -3.61
CA GLY A 49 -2.58 27.07 -4.36
C GLY A 49 -2.07 25.83 -3.61
N LEU A 50 -0.86 25.87 -3.07
CA LEU A 50 -0.25 24.77 -2.31
C LEU A 50 -1.05 24.41 -1.06
N LEU A 51 -1.42 25.41 -0.25
CA LEU A 51 -2.28 25.20 0.93
C LEU A 51 -3.64 24.62 0.54
N SER A 52 -4.26 25.12 -0.53
CA SER A 52 -5.55 24.62 -0.99
C SER A 52 -5.47 23.16 -1.48
N ALA A 53 -4.38 22.80 -2.17
CA ALA A 53 -4.11 21.43 -2.60
C ALA A 53 -3.91 20.49 -1.39
N PHE A 54 -3.15 20.94 -0.38
CA PHE A 54 -2.95 20.18 0.85
C PHE A 54 -4.25 19.95 1.61
N VAL A 55 -5.07 20.99 1.77
CA VAL A 55 -6.40 20.88 2.40
C VAL A 55 -7.31 19.95 1.60
N ASN A 56 -7.25 19.98 0.27
CA ASN A 56 -8.02 19.06 -0.57
C ASN A 56 -7.58 17.60 -0.39
N ILE A 57 -6.27 17.33 -0.31
CA ILE A 57 -5.76 15.99 -0.03
C ILE A 57 -6.26 15.50 1.33
N LEU A 58 -6.18 16.34 2.38
CA LEU A 58 -6.73 16.01 3.69
C LEU A 58 -8.23 15.70 3.62
N LYS A 59 -9.02 16.54 2.94
CA LYS A 59 -10.46 16.30 2.73
C LYS A 59 -10.74 14.97 2.03
N ILE A 60 -9.91 14.58 1.06
CA ILE A 60 -10.04 13.30 0.34
C ILE A 60 -9.76 12.13 1.29
N ILE A 61 -8.66 12.19 2.06
CA ILE A 61 -8.29 11.14 3.02
C ILE A 61 -9.39 10.97 4.08
N PHE A 62 -9.96 12.07 4.56
CA PHE A 62 -11.06 12.08 5.54
C PHE A 62 -12.46 11.91 4.92
N CYS A 63 -12.56 11.55 3.64
CA CYS A 63 -13.84 11.18 3.06
C CYS A 63 -14.39 9.93 3.75
N LYS A 64 -15.68 9.95 4.11
CA LYS A 64 -16.38 8.89 4.88
C LYS A 64 -16.06 7.46 4.40
N LYS A 65 -15.89 7.26 3.09
CA LYS A 65 -15.58 5.94 2.50
C LYS A 65 -14.14 5.50 2.73
N ILE A 66 -13.17 6.39 2.48
CA ILE A 66 -11.74 6.08 2.66
C ILE A 66 -11.45 5.92 4.14
N PHE A 67 -11.91 6.87 4.95
CA PHE A 67 -11.74 6.82 6.40
C PHE A 67 -12.40 5.59 7.02
N GLY A 68 -13.64 5.26 6.62
CA GLY A 68 -14.30 4.04 7.08
C GLY A 68 -13.57 2.75 6.69
N THR A 69 -12.95 2.71 5.49
CA THR A 69 -12.12 1.58 5.06
C THR A 69 -10.87 1.46 5.92
N ILE A 70 -10.17 2.57 6.19
CA ILE A 70 -8.96 2.58 7.03
C ILE A 70 -9.29 2.13 8.45
N ILE A 71 -10.39 2.62 9.03
CA ILE A 71 -10.85 2.18 10.36
C ILE A 71 -11.13 0.68 10.38
N LEU A 72 -11.84 0.16 9.37
CA LEU A 72 -12.16 -1.27 9.31
C LEU A 72 -10.88 -2.14 9.24
N LEU A 73 -9.89 -1.71 8.45
CA LEU A 73 -8.59 -2.38 8.39
C LEU A 73 -7.81 -2.24 9.69
N PHE A 74 -7.91 -1.11 10.38
CA PHE A 74 -7.26 -0.91 11.67
C PHE A 74 -7.86 -1.83 12.75
N ILE A 75 -9.19 -1.94 12.80
CA ILE A 75 -9.89 -2.90 13.67
C ILE A 75 -9.43 -4.34 13.37
N TRP A 76 -9.30 -4.69 12.08
CA TRP A 76 -8.75 -6.00 11.69
C TRP A 76 -7.34 -6.23 12.25
N VAL A 77 -6.44 -5.25 12.12
CA VAL A 77 -5.08 -5.37 12.69
C VAL A 77 -5.11 -5.51 14.21
N VAL A 78 -5.92 -4.72 14.91
CA VAL A 78 -6.07 -4.81 16.38
C VAL A 78 -6.55 -6.21 16.80
N LEU A 79 -7.51 -6.79 16.07
CA LEU A 79 -7.98 -8.16 16.31
C LEU A 79 -6.85 -9.19 16.10
N ASN A 80 -6.02 -9.02 15.06
CA ASN A 80 -4.87 -9.88 14.84
C ASN A 80 -3.83 -9.75 15.96
N CYS A 81 -3.49 -8.52 16.39
CA CYS A 81 -2.60 -8.30 17.51
C CYS A 81 -3.12 -8.96 18.80
N TYR A 82 -4.43 -8.89 19.05
CA TYR A 82 -5.05 -9.56 20.19
C TYR A 82 -4.90 -11.10 20.12
N ILE A 83 -5.13 -11.70 18.94
CA ILE A 83 -4.95 -13.14 18.73
C ILE A 83 -3.49 -13.53 18.89
N LEU A 84 -2.57 -12.80 18.25
CA LEU A 84 -1.12 -13.03 18.33
C LEU A 84 -0.60 -12.90 19.76
N ARG A 85 -1.18 -11.99 20.56
CA ARG A 85 -0.85 -11.86 21.99
C ARG A 85 -1.24 -13.09 22.79
N LYS A 86 -2.39 -13.71 22.51
CA LYS A 86 -2.82 -14.95 23.21
C LYS A 86 -1.88 -16.12 22.97
N ILE A 87 -1.21 -16.15 21.82
CA ILE A 87 -0.23 -17.20 21.47
C ILE A 87 1.22 -16.78 21.75
N ASN A 88 1.44 -15.69 22.50
CA ASN A 88 2.75 -15.14 22.88
C ASN A 88 3.67 -14.75 21.70
N ILE A 89 3.10 -14.47 20.52
CA ILE A 89 3.84 -13.99 19.32
C ILE A 89 3.80 -12.46 19.21
N TRP A 90 2.96 -11.77 19.98
CA TRP A 90 2.90 -10.31 19.98
C TRP A 90 2.80 -9.76 21.40
N ASN A 91 3.54 -8.70 21.68
CA ASN A 91 3.52 -7.99 22.96
C ASN A 91 3.47 -6.46 22.73
N PHE A 92 3.32 -5.69 23.81
CA PHE A 92 3.17 -4.23 23.71
C PHE A 92 4.43 -3.50 23.22
N SER A 93 5.62 -4.11 23.27
CA SER A 93 6.82 -3.45 22.72
C SER A 93 6.76 -3.33 21.20
N LEU A 94 5.95 -4.16 20.53
CA LEU A 94 5.77 -4.18 19.07
C LEU A 94 4.69 -3.21 18.55
N VAL A 95 4.06 -2.42 19.42
CA VAL A 95 3.01 -1.47 18.99
C VAL A 95 3.55 -0.47 17.97
N LYS A 96 4.74 0.07 18.21
CA LYS A 96 5.37 1.07 17.33
C LYS A 96 5.62 0.51 15.93
N SER A 97 6.22 -0.67 15.85
CA SER A 97 6.51 -1.33 14.57
C SER A 97 5.24 -1.78 13.85
N THR A 98 4.26 -2.31 14.58
CA THR A 98 2.96 -2.69 14.01
C THR A 98 2.23 -1.49 13.39
N LEU A 99 2.28 -0.33 14.04
CA LEU A 99 1.64 0.89 13.53
C LEU A 99 2.34 1.39 12.26
N LEU A 100 3.68 1.41 12.26
CA LEU A 100 4.47 1.75 11.08
C LEU A 100 4.19 0.80 9.92
N TRP A 101 4.16 -0.50 10.20
CA TRP A 101 3.83 -1.53 9.22
C TRP A 101 2.40 -1.35 8.67
N PHE A 102 1.42 -1.02 9.52
CA PHE A 102 0.04 -0.79 9.08
C PHE A 102 -0.04 0.38 8.10
N ILE A 103 0.61 1.50 8.41
CA ILE A 103 0.60 2.70 7.54
C ILE A 103 1.33 2.42 6.22
N THR A 104 2.48 1.77 6.28
CA THR A 104 3.36 1.58 5.11
C THR A 104 2.93 0.42 4.22
N VAL A 105 2.59 -0.74 4.79
CA VAL A 105 2.24 -1.95 4.05
C VAL A 105 0.73 -2.14 3.99
N GLY A 106 0.04 -2.04 5.13
CA GLY A 106 -1.39 -2.31 5.23
C GLY A 106 -2.24 -1.36 4.39
N VAL A 107 -2.09 -0.06 4.63
CA VAL A 107 -2.82 1.00 3.92
C VAL A 107 -2.42 1.06 2.44
N PHE A 108 -1.13 0.94 2.13
CA PHE A 108 -0.65 0.91 0.74
C PHE A 108 -1.27 -0.24 -0.07
N THR A 109 -1.29 -1.45 0.50
CA THR A 109 -1.88 -2.63 -0.15
C THR A 109 -3.37 -2.43 -0.42
N ALA A 110 -4.09 -1.84 0.54
CA ALA A 110 -5.50 -1.51 0.38
C ALA A 110 -5.75 -0.52 -0.76
N PHE A 111 -5.02 0.60 -0.79
CA PHE A 111 -5.12 1.58 -1.88
C PHE A 111 -4.79 0.97 -3.24
N LYS A 112 -3.71 0.19 -3.31
CA LYS A 112 -3.28 -0.46 -4.54
C LYS A 112 -4.35 -1.40 -5.09
N ILE A 113 -5.00 -2.20 -4.24
CA ILE A 113 -6.08 -3.11 -4.67
C ILE A 113 -7.32 -2.34 -5.16
N VAL A 114 -7.66 -1.23 -4.51
CA VAL A 114 -8.81 -0.40 -4.91
C VAL A 114 -8.60 0.16 -6.33
N CYS A 115 -7.40 0.66 -6.63
CA CYS A 115 -7.06 1.32 -7.89
C CYS A 115 -6.65 0.36 -9.03
N MET A 116 -6.16 -0.84 -8.71
CA MET A 116 -5.67 -1.80 -9.69
C MET A 116 -6.79 -2.40 -10.55
N ASP A 117 -6.41 -2.81 -11.78
CA ASP A 117 -7.22 -3.68 -12.63
C ASP A 117 -7.61 -4.96 -11.88
N LYS A 118 -8.92 -5.23 -11.83
CA LYS A 118 -9.48 -6.34 -11.05
C LYS A 118 -8.99 -7.70 -11.51
N ARG A 119 -8.54 -7.82 -12.78
CA ARG A 119 -7.94 -9.06 -13.31
C ARG A 119 -6.60 -9.41 -12.68
N LYS A 120 -5.88 -8.41 -12.15
CA LYS A 120 -4.53 -8.55 -11.59
C LYS A 120 -4.52 -8.76 -10.07
N ILE A 121 -5.66 -8.63 -9.39
CA ILE A 121 -5.75 -8.71 -7.92
C ILE A 121 -5.19 -10.04 -7.40
N GLU A 122 -5.59 -11.17 -7.98
CA GLU A 122 -5.11 -12.49 -7.53
C GLU A 122 -3.60 -12.64 -7.70
N GLN A 123 -3.07 -12.24 -8.86
CA GLN A 123 -1.64 -12.30 -9.14
C GLN A 123 -0.87 -11.39 -8.18
N TYR A 124 -1.41 -10.21 -7.88
CA TYR A 124 -0.80 -9.27 -6.96
C TYR A 124 -0.77 -9.81 -5.52
N LEU A 125 -1.87 -10.37 -5.01
CA LEU A 125 -1.91 -10.97 -3.68
C LEU A 125 -0.99 -12.20 -3.56
N LYS A 126 -0.91 -13.03 -4.61
CA LYS A 126 0.09 -14.12 -4.68
C LYS A 126 1.52 -13.57 -4.66
N SER A 127 1.78 -12.47 -5.36
CA SER A 127 3.09 -11.84 -5.33
C SER A 127 3.43 -11.28 -3.95
N ILE A 128 2.45 -10.77 -3.21
CA ILE A 128 2.63 -10.34 -1.82
C ILE A 128 3.03 -11.53 -0.98
N LEU A 129 2.35 -12.68 -1.05
CA LEU A 129 2.77 -13.88 -0.30
C LEU A 129 4.23 -14.26 -0.51
N VAL A 130 4.67 -14.29 -1.77
CA VAL A 130 6.04 -14.68 -2.14
C VAL A 130 7.06 -13.60 -1.76
N ASN A 131 6.70 -12.33 -1.93
CA ASN A 131 7.61 -11.20 -1.71
C ASN A 131 7.64 -10.75 -0.26
N SER A 132 6.57 -10.92 0.52
CA SER A 132 6.49 -10.54 1.92
C SER A 132 7.47 -11.35 2.76
N VAL A 133 7.70 -12.63 2.45
CA VAL A 133 8.76 -13.39 3.09
C VAL A 133 10.12 -12.76 2.77
N LYS A 134 10.43 -12.49 1.50
CA LYS A 134 11.74 -11.96 1.09
C LYS A 134 12.03 -10.53 1.58
N ILE A 135 11.03 -9.65 1.51
CA ILE A 135 11.16 -8.20 1.79
C ILE A 135 10.99 -7.92 3.29
N THR A 136 10.10 -8.62 3.99
CA THR A 136 9.93 -8.43 5.45
C THR A 136 11.12 -8.99 6.22
N ILE A 137 11.68 -10.14 5.79
CA ILE A 137 12.96 -10.67 6.34
C ILE A 137 14.04 -9.60 6.25
N PHE A 138 14.12 -8.95 5.09
CA PHE A 138 15.14 -7.97 4.79
C PHE A 138 14.92 -6.65 5.54
N LEU A 139 13.69 -6.11 5.56
CA LEU A 139 13.37 -4.82 6.18
C LEU A 139 13.36 -4.88 7.71
N ASP A 140 12.81 -5.92 8.33
CA ASP A 140 12.79 -6.05 9.80
C ASP A 140 14.20 -6.28 10.34
N PHE A 141 15.02 -7.04 9.63
CA PHE A 141 16.41 -7.27 10.01
C PHE A 141 17.23 -5.97 9.95
N ILE A 142 17.10 -5.18 8.88
CA ILE A 142 17.81 -3.90 8.75
C ILE A 142 17.31 -2.90 9.78
N GLN A 143 15.99 -2.84 10.01
CA GLN A 143 15.42 -1.90 10.94
C GLN A 143 15.81 -2.20 12.39
N ASN A 144 15.80 -3.45 12.82
CA ASN A 144 15.98 -3.75 14.24
C ASN A 144 17.41 -4.08 14.65
N THR A 145 18.29 -4.44 13.71
CA THR A 145 19.63 -4.90 14.09
C THR A 145 20.66 -3.77 14.18
N TYR A 146 20.57 -2.70 13.36
CA TYR A 146 21.58 -1.62 13.36
C TYR A 146 21.00 -0.23 13.08
N ILE A 147 21.00 0.62 14.11
CA ILE A 147 20.78 2.07 13.96
C ILE A 147 22.17 2.70 13.74
N PHE A 148 22.44 3.20 12.53
CA PHE A 148 23.71 3.87 12.26
C PHE A 148 23.77 5.23 12.96
N ASN A 149 24.93 5.89 12.87
CA ASN A 149 24.99 7.30 13.26
C ASN A 149 24.05 8.12 12.35
N PHE A 150 23.63 9.28 12.87
CA PHE A 150 22.67 10.14 12.19
C PHE A 150 23.07 10.50 10.74
N TRP A 151 24.35 10.82 10.50
CA TRP A 151 24.81 11.24 9.17
C TRP A 151 24.75 10.13 8.13
N ILE A 152 25.07 8.89 8.53
CA ILE A 152 24.97 7.72 7.67
C ILE A 152 23.49 7.42 7.37
N GLU A 153 22.62 7.44 8.38
CA GLU A 153 21.17 7.23 8.17
C GLU A 153 20.56 8.29 7.24
N LEU A 154 21.01 9.55 7.37
CA LEU A 154 20.56 10.64 6.52
C LEU A 154 21.04 10.48 5.07
N ALA A 155 22.28 10.05 4.85
CA ALA A 155 22.80 9.74 3.51
C ALA A 155 22.02 8.58 2.86
N ILE A 156 21.78 7.50 3.61
CA ILE A 156 20.96 6.36 3.14
C ILE A 156 19.55 6.83 2.79
N GLY A 157 18.92 7.61 3.66
CA GLY A 157 17.57 8.13 3.43
C GLY A 157 17.47 9.00 2.17
N ILE A 158 18.41 9.92 1.96
CA ILE A 158 18.46 10.76 0.74
C ILE A 158 18.63 9.88 -0.50
N PHE A 159 19.52 8.89 -0.45
CA PHE A 159 19.73 7.95 -1.55
C PHE A 159 18.46 7.16 -1.88
N CYS A 160 17.70 6.71 -0.87
CA CYS A 160 16.40 6.07 -1.07
C CYS A 160 15.37 7.00 -1.73
N VAL A 161 15.30 8.27 -1.29
CA VAL A 161 14.41 9.27 -1.93
C VAL A 161 14.82 9.49 -3.39
N PHE A 162 16.10 9.60 -3.67
CA PHE A 162 16.62 9.74 -5.03
C PHE A 162 16.22 8.56 -5.92
N ILE A 163 16.41 7.32 -5.47
CA ILE A 163 15.98 6.12 -6.22
C ILE A 163 14.46 6.15 -6.44
N GLY A 164 13.69 6.51 -5.41
CA GLY A 164 12.23 6.64 -5.52
C GLY A 164 11.81 7.66 -6.59
N LEU A 165 12.47 8.82 -6.65
CA LEU A 165 12.23 9.82 -7.68
C LEU A 165 12.58 9.31 -9.08
N VAL A 166 13.72 8.62 -9.22
CA VAL A 166 14.13 8.01 -10.49
C VAL A 166 13.10 6.94 -10.93
N GLN A 167 12.53 6.16 -10.01
CA GLN A 167 11.45 5.23 -10.32
C GLN A 167 10.20 5.93 -10.85
N VAL A 168 9.75 7.01 -10.19
CA VAL A 168 8.58 7.78 -10.62
C VAL A 168 8.81 8.38 -12.01
N VAL A 169 10.00 8.95 -12.26
CA VAL A 169 10.37 9.48 -13.58
C VAL A 169 10.44 8.38 -14.64
N ALA A 170 10.95 7.20 -14.30
CA ALA A 170 11.01 6.04 -15.18
C ALA A 170 9.61 5.52 -15.57
N GLU A 171 8.62 5.65 -14.70
CA GLU A 171 7.24 5.26 -15.03
C GLU A 171 6.58 6.17 -16.06
N ILE A 172 7.04 7.43 -16.16
CA ILE A 172 6.52 8.46 -17.04
C ILE A 172 7.28 8.51 -18.38
N SER A 173 8.55 8.09 -18.42
CA SER A 173 9.40 8.18 -19.60
C SER A 173 9.16 7.08 -20.64
N LYS A 174 9.47 7.37 -21.91
CA LYS A 174 9.41 6.38 -23.02
C LYS A 174 10.45 5.26 -22.85
N ASP A 175 11.54 5.51 -22.13
CA ASP A 175 12.64 4.56 -21.88
C ASP A 175 12.52 3.77 -20.56
N LYS A 176 11.27 3.57 -20.11
CA LYS A 176 10.92 2.86 -18.87
C LYS A 176 11.72 1.58 -18.62
N ILE A 177 11.90 0.75 -19.66
CA ILE A 177 12.54 -0.56 -19.55
C ILE A 177 14.03 -0.44 -19.17
N LYS A 178 14.74 0.56 -19.70
CA LYS A 178 16.18 0.73 -19.46
C LYS A 178 16.44 1.28 -18.05
N LEU A 179 15.67 2.28 -17.62
CA LEU A 179 15.77 2.82 -16.26
C LEU A 179 15.36 1.78 -15.21
N GLN A 180 14.28 1.03 -15.43
CA GLN A 180 13.86 -0.03 -14.50
C GLN A 180 14.94 -1.09 -14.32
N LYS A 181 15.59 -1.55 -15.40
CA LYS A 181 16.71 -2.50 -15.31
C LYS A 181 17.90 -1.95 -14.52
N GLY A 182 18.18 -0.64 -14.62
CA GLY A 182 19.24 0.01 -13.84
C GLY A 182 18.92 0.04 -12.35
N ILE A 183 17.68 0.41 -12.01
CA ILE A 183 17.19 0.44 -10.63
C ILE A 183 17.17 -0.98 -10.03
N ASP A 184 16.73 -1.97 -10.79
CA ASP A 184 16.72 -3.37 -10.36
C ASP A 184 18.14 -3.89 -10.06
N LYS A 185 19.14 -3.50 -10.86
CA LYS A 185 20.55 -3.81 -10.57
C LYS A 185 21.05 -3.14 -9.30
N ILE A 186 20.68 -1.89 -9.05
CA ILE A 186 21.04 -1.18 -7.82
C ILE A 186 20.41 -1.90 -6.60
N PHE A 187 19.12 -2.24 -6.68
CA PHE A 187 18.46 -3.03 -5.62
C PHE A 187 19.09 -4.40 -5.42
N MET A 188 19.50 -5.07 -6.50
CA MET A 188 20.21 -6.35 -6.42
C MET A 188 21.58 -6.20 -5.74
N LEU A 189 22.34 -5.15 -6.06
CA LEU A 189 23.64 -4.89 -5.44
C LEU A 189 23.50 -4.56 -3.95
N ILE A 190 22.54 -3.70 -3.59
CA ILE A 190 22.18 -3.40 -2.20
C ILE A 190 21.79 -4.69 -1.47
N GLY A 191 20.94 -5.51 -2.10
CA GLY A 191 20.52 -6.81 -1.60
C GLY A 191 21.69 -7.77 -1.36
N LEU A 192 22.67 -7.81 -2.26
CA LEU A 192 23.88 -8.63 -2.14
C LEU A 192 24.82 -8.16 -1.03
N ILE A 193 25.12 -6.85 -0.99
CA ILE A 193 25.97 -6.26 0.06
C ILE A 193 25.36 -6.55 1.43
N TRP A 194 24.06 -6.32 1.58
CA TRP A 194 23.39 -6.58 2.85
C TRP A 194 23.24 -8.08 3.16
N GLY A 195 22.95 -8.91 2.16
CA GLY A 195 22.97 -10.38 2.30
C GLY A 195 24.32 -10.90 2.79
N ALA A 196 25.43 -10.35 2.29
CA ALA A 196 26.77 -10.69 2.76
C ALA A 196 26.99 -10.24 4.22
N THR A 197 26.53 -9.03 4.61
CA THR A 197 26.62 -8.58 6.01
C THR A 197 25.79 -9.43 6.97
N LEU A 198 24.64 -9.95 6.49
CA LEU A 198 23.76 -10.88 7.19
C LEU A 198 24.50 -12.19 7.52
N ILE A 199 25.11 -12.80 6.49
CA ILE A 199 25.86 -14.05 6.63
C ILE A 199 27.08 -13.83 7.55
N PHE A 200 27.81 -12.73 7.37
CA PHE A 200 28.95 -12.39 8.21
C PHE A 200 28.56 -12.23 9.68
N LYS A 201 27.42 -11.61 9.98
CA LYS A 201 26.92 -11.44 11.36
C LYS A 201 26.31 -12.70 11.95
N MET A 202 25.68 -13.56 11.15
CA MET A 202 25.27 -14.89 11.59
C MET A 202 26.46 -15.72 12.06
N ILE A 203 27.61 -15.57 11.40
CA ILE A 203 28.84 -16.28 11.75
C ILE A 203 29.53 -15.63 12.98
N THR A 204 29.57 -14.30 13.07
CA THR A 204 30.35 -13.59 14.11
C THR A 204 29.57 -13.30 15.40
N GLN A 205 28.26 -13.09 15.35
CA GLN A 205 27.43 -12.71 16.51
C GLN A 205 26.04 -13.38 16.48
N PRO A 206 25.96 -14.72 16.54
CA PRO A 206 24.68 -15.45 16.44
C PRO A 206 23.68 -15.06 17.54
N LYS A 207 24.14 -14.73 18.75
CA LYS A 207 23.28 -14.36 19.89
C LYS A 207 22.53 -13.02 19.70
N ALA A 208 23.08 -12.07 18.95
CA ALA A 208 22.44 -10.77 18.70
C ALA A 208 21.29 -10.87 17.69
N LEU A 209 21.34 -11.85 16.79
CA LEU A 209 20.27 -12.12 15.82
C LEU A 209 19.15 -13.00 16.39
N ILE A 210 19.48 -13.78 17.42
CA ILE A 210 18.56 -14.66 18.16
C ILE A 210 18.00 -13.93 19.39
N ASP A 211 18.08 -12.60 19.47
CA ASP A 211 17.29 -11.89 20.46
C ASP A 211 15.81 -12.17 20.18
N SER A 212 15.16 -12.79 21.16
CA SER A 212 13.77 -13.27 21.07
C SER A 212 12.83 -12.19 20.55
N ASN A 213 13.05 -10.92 20.92
CA ASN A 213 12.19 -9.82 20.48
C ASN A 213 12.28 -9.53 18.98
N ASN A 214 13.47 -9.61 18.36
CA ASN A 214 13.64 -9.36 16.93
C ASN A 214 12.98 -10.45 16.08
N LEU A 215 13.08 -11.71 16.52
CA LEU A 215 12.43 -12.84 15.85
C LEU A 215 10.90 -12.78 16.02
N ILE A 216 10.41 -12.44 17.20
CA ILE A 216 8.98 -12.27 17.48
C ILE A 216 8.39 -11.13 16.62
N GLU A 217 9.09 -9.99 16.52
CA GLU A 217 8.69 -8.88 15.66
C GLU A 217 8.58 -9.29 14.18
N PHE A 218 9.61 -9.97 13.69
CA PHE A 218 9.68 -10.44 12.33
C PHE A 218 8.56 -11.44 11.98
N ILE A 219 8.34 -12.44 12.84
CA ILE A 219 7.26 -13.42 12.69
C ILE A 219 5.90 -12.72 12.73
N SER A 220 5.72 -11.78 13.66
CA SER A 220 4.50 -10.98 13.76
C SER A 220 4.19 -10.23 12.47
N ASN A 221 5.18 -9.54 11.88
CA ASN A 221 5.00 -8.77 10.64
C ASN A 221 4.64 -9.66 9.44
N ILE A 222 5.20 -10.89 9.36
CA ILE A 222 4.78 -11.87 8.35
C ILE A 222 3.32 -12.26 8.56
N ILE A 223 2.94 -12.65 9.78
CA ILE A 223 1.57 -13.12 10.05
C ILE A 223 0.57 -12.00 9.77
N LEU A 224 0.87 -10.77 10.18
CA LEU A 224 0.05 -9.60 9.87
C LEU A 224 -0.09 -9.38 8.35
N THR A 225 1.00 -9.56 7.59
CA THR A 225 0.97 -9.41 6.12
C THR A 225 0.15 -10.49 5.42
N ILE A 226 0.28 -11.74 5.86
CA ILE A 226 -0.54 -12.84 5.35
C ILE A 226 -2.01 -12.59 5.72
N SER A 227 -2.27 -12.18 6.96
CA SER A 227 -3.62 -11.87 7.44
C SER A 227 -4.29 -10.76 6.62
N MET A 228 -3.53 -9.76 6.16
CA MET A 228 -4.06 -8.67 5.34
C MET A 228 -4.56 -9.09 3.95
N ILE A 229 -4.23 -10.29 3.47
CA ILE A 229 -4.73 -10.79 2.18
C ILE A 229 -6.25 -10.89 2.20
N LEU A 230 -6.81 -11.40 3.30
CA LEU A 230 -8.26 -11.61 3.41
C LEU A 230 -9.06 -10.30 3.34
N PRO A 231 -8.84 -9.29 4.21
CA PRO A 231 -9.61 -8.05 4.16
C PRO A 231 -9.34 -7.26 2.88
N THR A 232 -8.12 -7.31 2.33
CA THR A 232 -7.80 -6.58 1.10
C THR A 232 -8.42 -7.25 -0.15
N TYR A 233 -8.52 -8.58 -0.18
CA TYR A 233 -9.26 -9.29 -1.23
C TYR A 233 -10.76 -8.93 -1.21
N ILE A 234 -11.37 -8.95 -0.03
CA ILE A 234 -12.78 -8.53 0.17
C ILE A 234 -12.96 -7.07 -0.28
N LEU A 235 -12.03 -6.18 0.09
CA LEU A 235 -12.04 -4.79 -0.33
C LEU A 235 -11.96 -4.65 -1.86
N GLY A 236 -11.14 -5.47 -2.53
CA GLY A 236 -11.03 -5.51 -3.98
C GLY A 236 -12.35 -5.86 -4.67
N ILE A 237 -13.06 -6.85 -4.14
CA ILE A 237 -14.40 -7.26 -4.60
C ILE A 237 -15.41 -6.13 -4.37
N TYR A 238 -15.45 -5.59 -3.15
CA TYR A 238 -16.33 -4.48 -2.79
C TYR A 238 -16.13 -3.28 -3.73
N ALA A 239 -14.88 -2.87 -3.96
CA ALA A 239 -14.54 -1.79 -4.86
C ALA A 239 -14.93 -2.08 -6.32
N GLY A 240 -14.81 -3.34 -6.76
CA GLY A 240 -15.28 -3.79 -8.08
C GLY A 240 -16.80 -3.59 -8.25
N TYR A 241 -17.59 -4.07 -7.30
CA TYR A 241 -19.04 -3.87 -7.30
C TYR A 241 -19.44 -2.40 -7.23
N GLU A 242 -18.81 -1.63 -6.34
CA GLU A 242 -19.09 -0.19 -6.21
C GLU A 242 -18.82 0.54 -7.53
N ASN A 243 -17.72 0.23 -8.20
CA ASN A 243 -17.37 0.83 -9.49
C ASN A 243 -18.43 0.55 -10.57
N ILE A 244 -18.90 -0.70 -10.68
CA ILE A 244 -19.92 -1.10 -11.63
C ILE A 244 -21.27 -0.45 -11.30
N PHE A 245 -21.70 -0.51 -10.03
CA PHE A 245 -23.03 -0.03 -9.62
C PHE A 245 -23.15 1.49 -9.60
N ARG A 246 -22.05 2.21 -9.34
CA ARG A 246 -21.99 3.65 -9.44
C ARG A 246 -22.17 4.10 -10.89
N ARG A 247 -21.53 3.44 -11.86
CA ARG A 247 -21.75 3.70 -13.29
C ARG A 247 -23.20 3.42 -13.71
N LEU A 248 -23.79 2.32 -13.21
CA LEU A 248 -25.20 2.00 -13.48
C LEU A 248 -26.15 3.06 -12.90
N LYS A 249 -25.81 3.65 -11.75
CA LYS A 249 -26.61 4.70 -11.11
C LYS A 249 -26.72 5.93 -12.01
N PHE A 250 -25.61 6.34 -12.64
CA PHE A 250 -25.54 7.52 -13.50
C PHE A 250 -26.25 7.37 -14.85
N ARG A 251 -26.69 6.16 -15.24
CA ARG A 251 -27.55 6.00 -16.43
C ARG A 251 -28.97 6.48 -16.11
N GLY A 252 -29.33 7.68 -16.58
CA GLY A 252 -30.62 8.31 -16.30
C GLY A 252 -31.84 7.57 -16.86
N ASN A 253 -31.70 6.97 -18.03
CA ASN A 253 -32.84 6.50 -18.85
C ASN A 253 -33.36 5.08 -18.51
N ILE A 254 -32.94 4.46 -17.39
CA ILE A 254 -33.46 3.16 -16.96
C ILE A 254 -34.28 3.32 -15.68
N ASP A 255 -35.46 2.70 -15.67
CA ASP A 255 -36.24 2.49 -14.46
C ASP A 255 -35.43 1.78 -13.34
N LYS A 256 -35.77 2.13 -12.09
CA LYS A 256 -35.16 1.63 -10.86
C LYS A 256 -35.31 0.11 -10.74
N SER A 257 -36.41 -0.47 -11.24
CA SER A 257 -36.65 -1.92 -11.20
C SER A 257 -35.65 -2.69 -12.07
N THR A 258 -35.38 -2.21 -13.28
CA THR A 258 -34.41 -2.81 -14.21
C THR A 258 -32.98 -2.62 -13.71
N LYS A 259 -32.64 -1.48 -13.11
CA LYS A 259 -31.33 -1.29 -12.44
C LYS A 259 -31.09 -2.31 -11.33
N ARG A 260 -32.11 -2.59 -10.50
CA ARG A 260 -32.03 -3.63 -9.45
C ARG A 260 -31.83 -5.02 -10.04
N TYR A 261 -32.55 -5.34 -11.12
CA TYR A 261 -32.42 -6.61 -11.82
C TYR A 261 -31.00 -6.82 -12.39
N ILE A 262 -30.43 -5.79 -13.03
CA ILE A 262 -29.05 -5.82 -13.52
C ILE A 262 -28.07 -6.06 -12.36
N ARG A 263 -28.22 -5.34 -11.23
CA ARG A 263 -27.35 -5.54 -10.06
C ARG A 263 -27.38 -6.98 -9.56
N LEU A 264 -28.56 -7.58 -9.41
CA LEU A 264 -28.70 -8.96 -8.98
C LEU A 264 -28.04 -9.94 -9.96
N LYS A 265 -28.23 -9.74 -11.27
CA LYS A 265 -27.59 -10.58 -12.29
C LYS A 265 -26.06 -10.48 -12.26
N ILE A 266 -25.51 -9.27 -12.05
CA ILE A 266 -24.06 -9.08 -11.88
C ILE A 266 -23.56 -9.80 -10.63
N ILE A 267 -24.28 -9.71 -9.51
CA ILE A 267 -23.91 -10.42 -8.27
C ILE A 267 -23.87 -11.93 -8.50
N LEU A 268 -24.91 -12.49 -9.14
CA LEU A 268 -25.02 -13.92 -9.42
C LEU A 268 -23.97 -14.42 -10.41
N TYR A 269 -23.57 -13.60 -11.39
CA TYR A 269 -22.57 -13.94 -12.39
C TYR A 269 -21.13 -13.83 -11.85
N ALA A 270 -20.81 -12.71 -11.19
CA ALA A 270 -19.45 -12.41 -10.74
C ALA A 270 -19.10 -13.10 -9.40
N LYS A 271 -20.06 -13.22 -8.48
CA LYS A 271 -19.85 -13.78 -7.13
C LYS A 271 -18.63 -13.15 -6.41
N ILE A 272 -17.59 -13.94 -6.19
CA ILE A 272 -16.36 -13.55 -5.48
C ILE A 272 -15.19 -13.39 -6.48
N ASP A 273 -15.41 -13.64 -7.77
CA ASP A 273 -14.37 -13.59 -8.79
C ASP A 273 -14.03 -12.14 -9.19
N PRO A 274 -12.85 -11.61 -8.84
CA PRO A 274 -12.48 -10.24 -9.16
C PRO A 274 -12.32 -10.02 -10.66
N LYS A 275 -11.97 -11.05 -11.45
CA LYS A 275 -11.80 -10.92 -12.92
C LYS A 275 -13.11 -10.55 -13.60
N LYS A 276 -14.24 -11.02 -13.04
CA LYS A 276 -15.59 -10.71 -13.53
C LYS A 276 -16.11 -9.36 -13.05
N LEU A 277 -15.37 -8.64 -12.21
CA LEU A 277 -15.73 -7.31 -11.70
C LEU A 277 -15.08 -6.16 -12.49
N ASP A 278 -14.64 -6.45 -13.71
CA ASP A 278 -14.27 -5.43 -14.70
C ASP A 278 -15.53 -4.87 -15.38
N PHE A 279 -15.69 -3.55 -15.33
CA PHE A 279 -16.82 -2.86 -15.96
C PHE A 279 -16.94 -3.15 -17.47
N ARG A 280 -15.82 -3.37 -18.17
CA ARG A 280 -15.80 -3.60 -19.62
C ARG A 280 -16.66 -4.79 -20.05
N ILE A 281 -16.83 -5.77 -19.16
CA ILE A 281 -17.67 -6.96 -19.39
C ILE A 281 -19.15 -6.58 -19.54
N TYR A 282 -19.61 -5.58 -18.80
CA TYR A 282 -21.03 -5.21 -18.70
C TYR A 282 -21.42 -4.04 -19.60
N GLN A 283 -20.49 -3.48 -20.37
CA GLN A 283 -20.73 -2.28 -21.17
C GLN A 283 -21.93 -2.44 -22.10
N LYS A 284 -22.05 -3.58 -22.81
CA LYS A 284 -23.20 -3.88 -23.69
C LYS A 284 -24.51 -4.02 -22.91
N ILE A 285 -24.48 -4.71 -21.78
CA ILE A 285 -25.66 -4.92 -20.90
C ILE A 285 -26.19 -3.59 -20.35
N PHE A 286 -25.29 -2.65 -20.12
CA PHE A 286 -25.62 -1.33 -19.60
C PHE A 286 -26.32 -0.44 -20.63
N TRP A 287 -26.48 -0.85 -21.89
CA TRP A 287 -27.31 -0.17 -22.89
C TRP A 287 -28.67 -0.83 -23.10
N LEU A 288 -28.88 -2.05 -22.60
CA LEU A 288 -30.15 -2.76 -22.71
C LEU A 288 -31.19 -2.21 -21.73
N SER A 289 -32.46 -2.25 -22.14
CA SER A 289 -33.60 -1.79 -21.33
C SER A 289 -34.61 -2.90 -21.07
N ASP A 290 -34.72 -3.90 -21.97
CA ASP A 290 -35.59 -5.06 -21.78
C ASP A 290 -34.94 -6.12 -20.87
N LYS A 291 -35.72 -6.63 -19.90
CA LYS A 291 -35.31 -7.70 -18.99
C LYS A 291 -35.04 -9.01 -19.72
N LYS A 292 -35.72 -9.29 -20.85
CA LYS A 292 -35.46 -10.50 -21.67
C LYS A 292 -34.10 -10.41 -22.34
N GLU A 293 -33.78 -9.29 -22.99
CA GLU A 293 -32.48 -9.03 -23.60
C GLU A 293 -31.34 -9.09 -22.57
N ILE A 294 -31.54 -8.48 -21.40
CA ILE A 294 -30.58 -8.56 -20.29
C ILE A 294 -30.35 -10.02 -19.87
N LYS A 295 -31.41 -10.82 -19.74
CA LYS A 295 -31.31 -12.24 -19.37
C LYS A 295 -30.50 -13.03 -20.42
N ASN A 296 -30.73 -12.78 -21.70
CA ASN A 296 -30.01 -13.42 -22.79
C ASN A 296 -28.52 -13.01 -22.79
N ALA A 297 -28.22 -11.73 -22.63
CA ALA A 297 -26.85 -11.25 -22.55
C ALA A 297 -26.06 -11.87 -21.38
N PHE A 298 -26.70 -12.09 -20.22
CA PHE A 298 -26.06 -12.83 -19.11
C PHE A 298 -25.91 -14.33 -19.37
N LYS A 299 -26.76 -14.93 -20.22
CA LYS A 299 -26.62 -16.32 -20.67
C LYS A 299 -25.43 -16.45 -21.61
N ASP A 300 -25.26 -15.51 -22.53
CA ASP A 300 -24.13 -15.46 -23.45
C ASP A 300 -22.80 -15.28 -22.71
N LEU A 301 -22.77 -14.38 -21.71
CA LEU A 301 -21.64 -14.21 -20.78
C LEU A 301 -21.27 -15.48 -20.01
N LYS A 302 -22.27 -16.31 -19.67
CA LYS A 302 -22.05 -17.58 -18.95
C LYS A 302 -21.52 -18.68 -19.88
N ASN A 303 -21.94 -18.65 -21.14
CA ASN A 303 -21.54 -19.61 -22.16
C ASN A 303 -20.17 -19.28 -22.80
N GLY A 304 -19.48 -18.24 -22.35
CA GLY A 304 -18.19 -17.82 -22.91
C GLY A 304 -18.31 -17.16 -24.28
N VAL A 305 -19.52 -16.83 -24.73
CA VAL A 305 -19.78 -16.13 -26.00
C VAL A 305 -19.56 -14.64 -25.77
N THR A 306 -18.30 -14.28 -25.49
CA THR A 306 -17.83 -12.91 -25.65
C THR A 306 -16.70 -12.93 -26.65
N SER A 307 -17.08 -12.76 -27.90
CA SER A 307 -16.21 -12.18 -28.92
C SER A 307 -15.68 -10.86 -28.37
N ILE A 308 -14.40 -10.86 -28.03
CA ILE A 308 -13.60 -9.66 -28.00
C ILE A 308 -13.47 -9.24 -29.47
N SER A 309 -14.45 -8.48 -29.98
CA SER A 309 -14.25 -7.74 -31.23
C SER A 309 -13.31 -6.58 -30.91
N ASN A 310 -12.01 -6.87 -30.96
CA ASN A 310 -11.00 -5.86 -31.25
C ASN A 310 -11.33 -5.26 -32.62
N LYS A 311 -12.00 -4.11 -32.62
CA LYS A 311 -12.03 -3.14 -33.72
C LYS A 311 -12.71 -1.89 -33.18
N VAL A 312 -11.93 -0.94 -32.68
CA VAL A 312 -11.89 0.44 -33.21
C VAL A 312 -10.49 0.98 -32.93
N VAL A 313 -9.93 1.55 -33.98
CA VAL A 313 -8.63 2.21 -34.18
C VAL A 313 -8.44 3.38 -33.22
#